data_AF-C2KMA8-F1
#
_entry.id   AF-C2KMA8-F1
#
_cell.length_a   1.000
_cell.length_b   1.000
_cell.length_c   1.000
_cell.angle_alpha   90.00
_cell.angle_beta   90.00
_cell.angle_gamma   90.00
#
_symmetry.space_group_name_H-M   'P 1'
#
loop_
_entity.id
_entity.type
_entity.pdbx_description
1 polymer ?
#
loop_
_entity_poly.entity_id
_entity_poly.type
_entity_poly.pdbx_seq_one_letter_code
_entity_poly.pdbx_strand_id
1 'polypeptide(L)'
;MIFFLNATMQPQKSGIEHAQLKRADLFRAHGEQFKIVLRKWDPLLHENMKATSLQSFEVINMFDYFQEATEVFDQTITVNDLDFGVANTHRVEEIKKIVILFTI
;
A
#
# COMPACT_ATOMS: atom_id res chain seq x y z
N MET A 1 5.53 21.19 12.37
CA MET A 1 5.43 19.87 11.71
C MET A 1 6.22 18.84 12.52
N ILE A 2 5.55 17.81 13.02
CA ILE A 2 6.15 16.74 13.85
C ILE A 2 6.20 15.44 13.04
N PHE A 3 7.33 14.72 13.10
CA PHE A 3 7.50 13.45 12.39
C PHE A 3 7.61 12.28 13.37
N PHE A 4 6.70 11.31 13.25
CA PHE A 4 6.75 10.07 14.01
C PHE A 4 7.39 8.97 13.19
N LEU A 5 8.46 8.40 13.72
CA LEU A 5 9.24 7.37 13.05
C LEU A 5 8.77 5.98 13.47
N ASN A 6 8.39 5.13 12.50
CA ASN A 6 8.12 3.71 12.73
C ASN A 6 8.75 2.86 11.60
N ALA A 7 8.83 1.54 11.82
CA ALA A 7 9.33 0.60 10.82
C ALA A 7 8.28 0.31 9.75
N THR A 8 7.05 -0.06 10.15
CA THR A 8 5.96 -0.54 9.27
C THR A 8 4.60 -0.18 9.89
N MET A 9 3.51 -0.30 9.11
CA MET A 9 2.13 -0.24 9.60
C MET A 9 1.38 -1.52 9.23
N GLN A 10 1.69 -2.61 9.92
CA GLN A 10 1.14 -3.93 9.60
C GLN A 10 -0.34 -4.06 10.01
N PRO A 11 -1.11 -4.98 9.39
CA PRO A 11 -2.50 -5.23 9.76
C PRO A 11 -2.68 -5.60 11.24
N GLN A 12 -1.86 -6.54 11.74
CA GLN A 12 -1.76 -6.84 13.16
C GLN A 12 -0.89 -5.79 13.86
N LYS A 13 -1.56 -4.74 14.31
CA LYS A 13 -0.93 -3.63 15.04
C LYS A 13 -0.53 -4.08 16.44
N SER A 14 0.73 -3.83 16.83
CA SER A 14 1.15 -3.99 18.22
C SER A 14 0.64 -2.82 19.07
N GLY A 15 0.98 -2.83 20.36
CA GLY A 15 0.68 -1.71 21.26
C GLY A 15 1.34 -0.39 20.82
N ILE A 16 2.48 -0.45 20.12
CA ILE A 16 3.19 0.75 19.63
C ILE A 16 2.36 1.42 18.53
N GLU A 17 1.91 0.67 17.53
CA GLU A 17 1.07 1.22 16.45
C GLU A 17 -0.25 1.76 17.00
N HIS A 18 -0.87 1.07 17.96
CA HIS A 18 -2.09 1.57 18.61
C HIS A 18 -1.87 2.91 19.32
N ALA A 19 -0.75 3.06 20.05
CA ALA A 19 -0.41 4.32 20.70
C ALA A 19 -0.12 5.43 19.69
N GLN A 20 0.53 5.10 18.57
CA GLN A 20 0.84 6.05 17.50
C GLN A 20 -0.43 6.56 16.81
N LEU A 21 -1.40 5.69 16.53
CA LEU A 21 -2.70 6.08 15.95
C LEU A 21 -3.47 7.01 16.90
N LYS A 22 -3.56 6.67 18.19
CA LYS A 22 -4.20 7.54 19.18
C LYS A 22 -3.53 8.91 19.29
N ARG A 23 -2.20 8.96 19.15
CA ARG A 23 -1.45 10.23 19.14
C ARG A 23 -1.74 11.04 17.88
N ALA A 24 -1.82 10.39 16.72
CA ALA A 24 -2.22 11.04 15.47
C ALA A 24 -3.62 11.66 15.59
N ASP A 25 -4.58 10.93 16.15
CA ASP A 25 -5.93 11.44 16.39
C ASP A 25 -5.95 12.65 17.32
N LEU A 26 -5.17 12.61 18.42
CA LEU A 26 -5.01 13.75 19.32
C LEU A 26 -4.43 14.97 18.59
N PHE A 27 -3.38 14.79 17.80
CA PHE A 27 -2.72 15.91 17.12
C PHE A 27 -3.64 16.54 16.09
N ARG A 28 -4.38 15.71 15.34
CA ARG A 28 -5.42 16.15 14.43
C ARG A 28 -6.51 16.98 15.14
N ALA A 29 -6.97 16.52 16.31
CA ALA A 29 -7.98 17.22 17.10
C ALA A 29 -7.50 18.59 17.63
N HIS A 30 -6.20 18.77 17.81
CA HIS A 30 -5.59 20.01 18.29
C HIS A 30 -5.03 20.89 17.15
N GLY A 31 -5.20 20.51 15.89
CA GLY A 31 -4.66 21.26 14.74
C GLY A 31 -3.13 21.19 14.61
N GLU A 32 -2.50 20.25 15.31
CA GLU A 32 -1.05 20.06 15.30
C GLU A 32 -0.62 19.29 14.04
N GLN A 33 0.27 19.88 13.25
CA GLN A 33 0.74 19.27 12.01
C GLN A 33 1.68 18.09 12.31
N PHE A 34 1.33 16.90 11.80
CA PHE A 34 2.15 15.70 11.94
C PHE A 34 2.24 14.89 10.64
N LYS A 35 3.27 14.04 10.56
CA LYS A 35 3.38 12.94 9.60
C LYS A 35 3.99 11.70 10.25
N ILE A 36 3.61 10.53 9.76
CA ILE A 36 4.20 9.24 10.14
C ILE A 36 5.15 8.79 9.04
N VAL A 37 6.41 8.56 9.40
CA VAL A 37 7.46 8.11 8.48
C VAL A 37 7.72 6.62 8.71
N LEU A 38 7.52 5.83 7.66
CA LEU A 38 7.74 4.38 7.64
C LEU A 38 9.03 4.06 6.89
N ARG A 39 9.90 3.26 7.51
CA ARG A 39 11.27 3.02 6.99
C ARG A 39 11.46 1.69 6.27
N LYS A 40 10.53 0.75 6.40
CA LYS A 40 10.60 -0.52 5.68
C LYS A 40 9.73 -0.49 4.44
N TRP A 41 10.18 -1.22 3.43
CA TRP A 41 9.41 -1.49 2.23
C TRP A 41 8.18 -2.32 2.59
N ASP A 42 7.00 -1.89 2.15
CA ASP A 42 5.73 -2.57 2.35
C ASP A 42 4.82 -2.33 1.13
N PRO A 43 4.73 -3.29 0.19
CA PRO A 43 3.93 -3.13 -1.01
C PRO A 43 2.42 -3.13 -0.73
N LEU A 44 2.00 -3.52 0.48
CA LEU A 44 0.59 -3.56 0.90
C LEU A 44 0.25 -2.41 1.84
N LEU A 45 1.15 -1.41 2.00
CA LEU A 45 0.95 -0.31 2.92
C LEU A 45 -0.40 0.38 2.73
N HIS A 46 -0.69 0.84 1.52
CA HIS A 46 -1.91 1.59 1.23
C HIS A 46 -3.18 0.77 1.51
N GLU A 47 -3.12 -0.55 1.31
CA GLU A 47 -4.24 -1.43 1.65
C GLU A 47 -4.38 -1.61 3.16
N ASN A 48 -3.27 -1.89 3.87
CA ASN A 48 -3.27 -2.05 5.32
C ASN A 48 -3.72 -0.77 6.04
N MET A 49 -3.46 0.38 5.42
CA MET A 49 -3.83 1.71 5.90
C MET A 49 -5.34 1.97 5.84
N LYS A 50 -6.11 1.29 4.97
CA LYS A 50 -7.58 1.41 4.92
C LYS A 50 -8.25 0.97 6.23
N ALA A 51 -7.58 0.11 7.00
CA ALA A 51 -8.01 -0.30 8.34
C ALA A 51 -7.53 0.63 9.47
N THR A 52 -7.16 1.87 9.15
CA THR A 52 -6.68 2.89 10.11
C THR A 52 -7.45 4.20 9.96
N SER A 53 -7.32 5.09 10.94
CA SER A 53 -7.88 6.46 10.87
C SER A 53 -7.00 7.45 10.11
N LEU A 54 -5.82 7.03 9.67
CA LEU A 54 -4.84 7.88 9.03
C LEU A 54 -5.22 8.16 7.58
N GLN A 55 -4.98 9.39 7.14
CA GLN A 55 -5.11 9.78 5.74
C GLN A 55 -3.81 9.48 4.99
N SER A 56 -3.88 9.20 3.69
CA SER A 56 -2.70 8.85 2.88
C SER A 56 -1.61 9.93 2.95
N PHE A 57 -1.98 11.22 2.96
CA PHE A 57 -1.03 12.33 3.05
C PHE A 57 -0.39 12.48 4.44
N GLU A 58 -0.93 11.84 5.49
CA GLU A 58 -0.36 11.84 6.85
C GLU A 58 0.77 10.81 6.98
N VAL A 59 0.97 9.94 5.98
CA VAL A 59 2.00 8.91 5.97
C VAL A 59 3.02 9.16 4.86
N ILE A 60 4.29 8.94 5.16
CA ILE A 60 5.39 8.91 4.20
C ILE A 60 6.06 7.56 4.35
N ASN A 61 6.00 6.71 3.33
CA ASN A 61 6.92 5.59 3.23
C ASN A 61 8.22 6.07 2.57
N MET A 62 9.36 5.63 3.10
CA MET A 62 10.67 5.98 2.56
C MET A 62 10.85 5.52 1.11
N PHE A 63 10.34 4.33 0.75
CA PHE A 63 10.44 3.79 -0.60
C PHE A 63 9.52 4.55 -1.57
N ASP A 64 8.25 4.76 -1.20
CA ASP A 64 7.31 5.54 -2.01
C ASP A 64 7.83 6.95 -2.28
N TYR A 65 8.47 7.59 -1.29
CA TYR A 65 9.08 8.91 -1.45
C TYR A 65 10.20 8.90 -2.50
N PHE A 66 11.13 7.95 -2.44
CA PHE A 66 12.23 7.85 -3.41
C PHE A 66 11.79 7.34 -4.79
N GLN A 67 10.65 6.67 -4.88
CA GLN A 67 10.03 6.24 -6.13
C GLN A 67 9.10 7.30 -6.73
N GLU A 68 8.96 8.47 -6.09
CA GLU A 68 8.02 9.52 -6.48
C GLU A 68 6.55 9.03 -6.53
N ALA A 69 6.23 8.04 -5.69
CA ALA A 69 4.95 7.32 -5.64
C ALA A 69 4.14 7.64 -4.37
N THR A 70 4.18 8.87 -3.89
CA THR A 70 3.46 9.27 -2.66
C THR A 70 1.99 9.60 -2.88
N GLU A 71 1.59 9.82 -4.15
CA GLU A 71 0.25 10.19 -4.58
C GLU A 71 -0.19 9.27 -5.72
N VAL A 72 -0.40 7.99 -5.40
CA VAL A 72 -0.88 7.00 -6.38
C VAL A 72 -2.38 6.77 -6.14
N PHE A 73 -3.14 6.73 -7.23
CA PHE A 73 -4.56 6.37 -7.18
C PHE A 73 -4.71 4.85 -7.16
N ASP A 74 -5.59 4.35 -6.29
CA ASP A 74 -5.97 2.93 -6.29
C ASP A 74 -6.55 2.56 -7.66
N GLN A 75 -5.94 1.55 -8.30
CA GLN A 75 -6.42 0.96 -9.54
C GLN A 75 -6.61 -0.54 -9.37
N THR A 76 -7.78 -1.03 -9.78
CA THR A 76 -8.01 -2.48 -9.88
C THR A 76 -7.49 -2.95 -11.23
N ILE A 77 -6.39 -3.69 -11.22
CA ILE A 77 -5.81 -4.33 -12.41
C ILE A 77 -6.34 -5.76 -12.49
N THR A 78 -6.94 -6.11 -13.62
CA THR A 78 -7.36 -7.47 -13.95
C THR A 78 -6.38 -8.13 -14.91
N VAL A 79 -6.52 -9.43 -15.14
CA VAL A 79 -5.68 -10.17 -16.12
C VAL A 79 -5.77 -9.55 -17.52
N ASN A 80 -6.90 -8.93 -17.87
CA ASN A 80 -7.10 -8.31 -19.19
C ASN A 80 -6.32 -7.00 -19.36
N ASP A 81 -5.86 -6.39 -18.27
CA ASP A 81 -5.15 -5.11 -18.28
C ASP A 81 -3.62 -5.31 -18.31
N LEU A 82 -3.15 -6.56 -18.21
CA LEU A 82 -1.73 -6.89 -18.20
C LEU A 82 -1.16 -6.92 -19.61
N ASP A 83 -0.09 -6.16 -19.83
CA ASP A 83 0.78 -6.32 -21.00
C ASP A 83 1.80 -7.43 -20.72
N PHE A 84 1.71 -8.52 -21.48
CA PHE A 84 2.63 -9.66 -21.37
C PHE A 84 3.91 -9.49 -22.18
N GLY A 85 4.09 -8.38 -22.90
CA GLY A 85 5.26 -8.10 -23.71
C GLY A 85 5.37 -8.94 -24.98
N VAL A 86 4.29 -9.62 -25.40
CA VAL A 86 4.21 -10.43 -26.63
C VAL A 86 2.89 -10.17 -27.35
N ALA A 87 2.90 -10.30 -28.68
CA ALA A 87 1.70 -10.09 -29.49
C ALA A 87 0.71 -11.27 -29.41
N ASN A 88 -0.57 -10.99 -29.68
CA ASN A 88 -1.64 -11.98 -29.85
C ASN A 88 -1.95 -12.86 -28.62
N THR A 89 -1.75 -12.34 -27.41
CA THR A 89 -2.18 -13.01 -26.18
C THR A 89 -3.70 -13.00 -26.06
N HIS A 90 -4.28 -14.13 -25.67
CA HIS A 90 -5.70 -14.27 -25.39
C HIS A 90 -5.87 -15.09 -24.11
N ARG A 91 -6.81 -14.67 -23.25
CA ARG A 91 -7.13 -15.38 -22.03
C ARG A 91 -7.94 -16.63 -22.37
N VAL A 92 -7.46 -17.79 -21.91
CA VAL A 92 -8.18 -19.06 -22.00
C VAL A 92 -8.67 -19.43 -20.59
N GLU A 93 -9.98 -19.53 -20.40
CA GLU A 93 -10.56 -20.00 -19.13
C GLU A 93 -10.68 -21.53 -19.18
N GLU A 94 -9.80 -22.23 -18.47
CA GLU A 94 -9.80 -23.68 -18.44
C GLU A 94 -10.77 -24.20 -17.35
N ILE A 95 -11.93 -24.71 -17.77
CA ILE A 95 -12.90 -25.34 -16.88
C ILE A 95 -12.36 -26.74 -16.53
N LYS A 96 -11.56 -26.81 -15.46
CA LYS A 96 -10.96 -27.99 -14.78
C LYS A 96 -9.50 -28.30 -15.17
N LYS A 97 -8.62 -28.11 -14.17
CA LYS A 97 -7.22 -28.57 -14.06
C LYS A 97 -6.21 -27.93 -15.03
N ILE A 98 -5.41 -27.04 -14.45
CA ILE A 98 -4.21 -26.41 -14.98
C ILE A 98 -3.29 -27.43 -15.66
N VAL A 99 -3.12 -27.30 -16.97
CA VAL A 99 -1.93 -27.78 -17.71
C VAL A 99 -1.48 -26.66 -18.66
N ILE A 100 -0.27 -26.13 -18.46
CA ILE A 100 0.34 -25.16 -19.38
C ILE A 100 0.86 -25.93 -20.60
N LEU A 101 0.23 -25.73 -21.76
CA LEU A 101 0.70 -26.24 -23.05
C LEU A 101 1.40 -25.12 -23.83
N PHE A 102 2.67 -25.31 -24.14
CA PHE A 102 3.39 -24.51 -25.13
C PHE A 102 3.20 -25.17 -26.50
N THR A 103 2.71 -24.41 -27.49
CA THR A 103 2.75 -24.82 -28.89
C THR A 103 3.80 -23.97 -29.59
N ILE A 104 4.72 -24.62 -30.31
CA ILE A 104 5.82 -24.05 -31.09
C ILE A 104 5.29 -23.64 -32.46
#